data_AF-A0A835HRP4-F1
#
_entry.id   AF-A0A835HRP4-F1
#
_cell.length_a   1.000
_cell.length_b   1.000
_cell.length_c   1.000
_cell.angle_alpha   90.00
_cell.angle_beta   90.00
_cell.angle_gamma   90.00
#
_symmetry.space_group_name_H-M   'P 1'
#
loop_
_entity.id
_entity.type
_entity.pdbx_description
1 polymer ?
#
loop_
_entity_poly.entity_id
_entity_poly.type
_entity_poly.pdbx_seq_one_letter_code
_entity_poly.pdbx_strand_id
1 'polypeptide(L)' 'VEHQSHRNLLAISTGIKQNENVDTIVQKFFLENFTFILFHYDCNVVGWKDLEWSNKAIHIVAHNQTKW' A
#
# COMPACT_ATOMS: atom_id res chain seq x y z
N VAL A 1 25.85 -12.88 14.74
CA VAL A 1 25.35 -13.19 13.38
C VAL A 1 24.15 -12.28 13.17
N GLU A 2 24.27 -11.24 12.33
CA GLU A 2 23.09 -10.46 11.93
C GLU A 2 22.15 -11.42 11.21
N HIS A 3 20.97 -11.65 11.79
CA HIS A 3 19.88 -12.25 11.03
C HIS A 3 19.55 -11.26 9.91
N GLN A 4 19.94 -11.57 8.67
CA GLN A 4 19.41 -10.84 7.53
C GLN A 4 17.89 -11.00 7.53
N SER A 5 17.21 -9.96 7.99
CA SER A 5 15.76 -9.83 7.85
C SER A 5 15.48 -9.65 6.36
N HIS A 6 14.98 -10.68 5.69
CA HIS A 6 14.43 -10.51 4.36
C HIS A 6 13.36 -9.42 4.40
N ARG A 7 13.58 -8.33 3.65
CA ARG A 7 12.60 -7.25 3.46
C ARG A 7 11.88 -7.52 2.16
N ASN A 8 10.58 -7.77 2.26
CA ASN A 8 9.74 -7.99 1.10
C ASN A 8 9.06 -6.69 0.68
N LEU A 9 8.65 -6.61 -0.59
CA LEU A 9 7.97 -5.44 -1.14
C LEU A 9 6.69 -5.89 -1.84
N LEU A 10 5.57 -5.26 -1.51
CA LEU A 10 4.31 -5.43 -2.23
C LEU A 10 3.87 -4.09 -2.80
N ALA A 11 3.81 -4.01 -4.13
CA ALA A 11 3.38 -2.83 -4.87
C ALA A 11 1.97 -3.07 -5.44
N ILE A 12 1.04 -2.15 -5.19
CA ILE A 12 -0.36 -2.27 -5.59
C ILE A 12 -0.81 -0.98 -6.28
N SER A 13 -1.32 -1.09 -7.52
CA SER A 13 -2.07 -0.01 -8.16
C SER A 13 -3.50 0.02 -7.64
N THR A 14 -3.91 1.13 -7.02
CA THR A 14 -5.16 1.20 -6.28
C THR A 14 -5.87 2.54 -6.45
N GLY A 15 -7.18 2.54 -6.19
CA GLY A 15 -7.99 3.72 -5.96
C GLY A 15 -8.85 3.50 -4.72
N ILE A 16 -9.53 4.53 -4.25
CA ILE A 16 -10.30 4.51 -2.99
C ILE A 16 -11.39 3.42 -2.99
N LYS A 17 -11.94 3.09 -4.16
CA LYS A 17 -12.92 2.00 -4.31
C LYS A 17 -12.37 0.61 -4.02
N GLN A 18 -11.05 0.43 -3.96
CA GLN A 18 -10.38 -0.82 -3.59
C GLN A 18 -9.85 -0.82 -2.15
N ASN A 19 -10.14 0.22 -1.35
CA ASN A 19 -9.59 0.39 0.00
C ASN A 19 -9.77 -0.86 0.89
N GLU A 20 -10.98 -1.40 0.98
CA GLU A 20 -11.29 -2.60 1.79
C GLU A 20 -10.53 -3.86 1.34
N ASN A 21 -10.40 -4.05 0.03
CA ASN A 21 -9.67 -5.19 -0.53
C ASN A 21 -8.17 -5.08 -0.23
N VAL A 22 -7.61 -3.87 -0.35
CA VAL A 22 -6.20 -3.62 -0.03
C VAL A 22 -5.95 -3.74 1.46
N ASP A 23 -6.85 -3.28 2.32
CA ASP A 23 -6.75 -3.48 3.77
C ASP A 23 -6.67 -4.97 4.11
N THR A 24 -7.56 -5.78 3.53
CA THR A 24 -7.54 -7.24 3.71
C THR A 24 -6.20 -7.87 3.28
N ILE A 25 -5.59 -7.40 2.19
CA ILE A 25 -4.28 -7.86 1.73
C ILE A 25 -3.20 -7.45 2.74
N VAL A 26 -3.14 -6.18 3.14
CA VAL A 26 -2.10 -5.68 4.05
C VAL A 26 -2.15 -6.42 5.38
N GLN A 27 -3.34 -6.61 5.97
CA GLN A 27 -3.51 -7.34 7.23
C GLN A 27 -2.98 -8.78 7.15
N LYS A 28 -3.09 -9.44 5.99
CA LYS A 28 -2.54 -10.79 5.79
C LYS A 28 -1.01 -10.82 5.72
N PHE A 29 -0.40 -9.82 5.09
CA PHE A 29 1.06 -9.79 4.87
C PHE A 29 1.82 -8.96 5.93
N PHE A 30 1.11 -8.34 6.88
CA PHE A 30 1.71 -7.42 7.86
C PHE A 30 2.79 -8.07 8.73
N LEU A 31 2.64 -9.36 9.05
CA LEU A 31 3.57 -10.11 9.91
C LEU A 31 4.86 -10.55 9.19
N GLU A 32 4.94 -10.42 7.86
CA GLU A 32 6.04 -10.95 7.04
C GLU A 32 7.08 -9.89 6.64
N ASN A 33 7.16 -8.77 7.37
CA ASN A 33 8.09 -7.66 7.12
C ASN A 33 8.02 -7.11 5.67
N PHE A 34 6.81 -6.84 5.20
CA PHE A 34 6.57 -6.19 3.93
C PHE A 34 6.64 -4.67 4.01
N THR A 35 7.28 -4.06 3.02
CA THR A 35 7.05 -2.66 2.65
C THR A 35 5.90 -2.62 1.65
N PHE A 36 4.92 -1.75 1.86
CA PHE A 36 3.80 -1.58 0.95
C PHE A 36 3.96 -0.28 0.15
N ILE A 37 3.81 -0.37 -1.17
CA ILE A 37 3.73 0.79 -2.06
C ILE A 37 2.36 0.81 -2.71
N LEU A 38 1.63 1.91 -2.53
CA LEU A 38 0.32 2.14 -3.12
C LEU A 38 0.41 3.20 -4.20
N PHE A 39 0.16 2.81 -5.45
CA PHE A 39 0.07 3.72 -6.60
C PHE A 39 -1.39 4.15 -6.79
N HIS A 40 -1.71 5.36 -6.34
CA HIS A 40 -3.05 5.95 -6.39
C HIS A 40 -3.33 6.56 -7.76
N TYR A 41 -4.07 5.84 -8.61
CA TYR A 41 -4.47 6.35 -9.93
C TYR A 41 -5.64 7.34 -9.88
N ASP A 42 -6.35 7.41 -8.75
CA ASP A 42 -7.51 8.27 -8.57
C ASP A 42 -7.21 9.52 -7.72
N CYS A 43 -5.93 9.72 -7.36
CA CYS A 43 -5.45 10.82 -6.51
C CYS A 43 -6.07 10.87 -5.09
N ASN A 44 -6.83 9.87 -4.65
CA ASN A 44 -7.52 9.88 -3.36
C ASN A 44 -6.66 9.32 -2.24
N VAL A 45 -5.58 10.01 -1.85
CA VAL A 45 -4.71 9.57 -0.74
C VAL A 45 -5.37 9.82 0.62
N VAL A 46 -6.11 10.91 0.78
CA VAL A 46 -6.72 11.31 2.06
C VAL A 46 -7.70 10.26 2.59
N GLY A 47 -8.41 9.57 1.71
CA GLY A 47 -9.37 8.53 2.10
C GLY A 47 -8.74 7.25 2.69
N TRP A 48 -7.41 7.13 2.70
CA TRP A 48 -6.71 5.99 3.31
C TRP A 48 -6.28 6.24 4.76
N LYS A 49 -6.40 7.47 5.25
CA LYS A 49 -5.90 7.88 6.57
C LYS A 49 -6.55 7.15 7.75
N ASP A 50 -7.75 6.58 7.56
CA ASP A 50 -8.46 5.84 8.59
C ASP A 50 -7.88 4.44 8.84
N LEU A 51 -7.00 3.95 7.96
CA LEU A 51 -6.30 2.69 8.14
C LEU A 51 -5.01 2.91 8.93
N GLU A 52 -4.90 2.26 10.09
CA GLU A 52 -3.76 2.34 11.02
C GLU A 52 -2.39 2.12 10.34
N TRP A 53 -2.33 1.24 9.34
CA TRP A 53 -1.09 0.92 8.62
C TRP A 53 -0.78 1.89 7.47
N SER A 54 -1.72 2.75 7.07
CA SER A 54 -1.55 3.64 5.91
C SER A 54 -0.37 4.59 6.08
N ASN A 55 -0.09 5.06 7.30
CA ASN A 55 1.07 5.92 7.57
C ASN A 55 2.44 5.20 7.42
N LYS A 56 2.45 3.86 7.40
CA LYS A 56 3.65 3.04 7.17
C LYS A 56 3.81 2.64 5.70
N ALA A 57 2.78 2.81 4.88
CA ALA A 57 2.84 2.57 3.45
C ALA A 57 3.43 3.78 2.71
N ILE A 58 4.07 3.52 1.57
CA ILE A 58 4.51 4.57 0.66
C ILE A 58 3.38 4.84 -0.34
N HIS A 59 2.84 6.07 -0.31
CA HIS A 59 1.79 6.50 -1.21
C HIS A 59 2.40 7.27 -2.39
N ILE A 60 2.14 6.82 -3.61
CA ILE A 60 2.56 7.48 -4.85
C ILE A 60 1.30 7.89 -5.62
N VAL A 61 1.20 9.16 -5.99
CA VAL A 61 0.10 9.65 -6.82
C VAL A 61 0.61 9.86 -8.24
N ALA A 62 -0.11 9.32 -9.21
CA ALA A 62 0.18 9.52 -10.63
C ALA A 62 -0.95 10.36 -11.26
N HIS A 63 -0.78 11.68 -11.21
CA HIS A 63 -1.75 12.60 -11.81
C HIS A 63 -1.87 12.35 -13.32
N ASN A 64 -3.11 12.29 -13.82
CA ASN A 64 -3.44 12.13 -15.24
C ASN A 64 -2.92 10.83 -15.89
N GLN A 65 -2.62 9.79 -15.10
CA GLN A 65 -2.24 8.49 -15.63
C GLN A 65 -3.46 7.59 -15.78
N THR A 66 -3.66 6.99 -16.96
CA THR A 66 -4.67 5.94 -17.16
C THR A 66 -4.23 4.64 -16.49
N LYS A 67 -5.18 3.86 -15.98
CA LYS A 67 -4.92 2.56 -15.34
C LYS A 67 -4.18 1.62 -16.30
N TRP A 68 -3.17 0.90 -15.79
CA TRP A 68 -2.40 -0.13 -16.51
C TRP A 68 -3.13 -1.47 -16.43
#